data_AF-A0A4S8LY00-F1
#
_entry.id   AF-A0A4S8LY00-F1
#
_cell.length_a   1.000
_cell.length_b   1.000
_cell.length_c   1.000
_cell.angle_alpha   90.00
_cell.angle_beta   90.00
_cell.angle_gamma   90.00
#
_symmetry.space_group_name_H-M   'P 1'
#
loop_
_entity.id
_entity.type
_entity.pdbx_description
1 polymer ?
#
loop_
_entity_poly.entity_id
_entity_poly.type
_entity_poly.pdbx_seq_one_letter_code
_entity_poly.pdbx_strand_id
1 'polypeptide(L)'
;LHKSKAAQLDIANEHKHNKLSDTFDIICIQEPYINSIGNIYQGNRWTTIYPTDKFSREAEPTRSVILVNKRLNTDAWMQIDVHSTKDITAVRVKGTQGEIDIYCIYNDCTHSENIGILEENL
;
A
#
# COMPACT_ATOMS: atom_id res chain seq x y z
N LEU A 1 4.73 -15.15 12.38
CA LEU A 1 4.47 -13.83 12.99
C LEU A 1 4.24 -12.71 11.95
N HIS A 2 4.09 -12.95 10.64
CA HIS A 2 4.14 -11.88 9.62
C HIS A 2 2.83 -11.56 8.87
N LYS A 3 1.68 -12.17 9.23
CA LYS A 3 0.36 -11.88 8.63
C LYS A 3 -0.71 -11.73 9.71
N SER A 4 -0.36 -11.07 10.81
CA SER A 4 -1.20 -11.05 12.01
C SER A 4 -2.46 -10.21 11.75
N LYS A 5 -3.63 -10.88 11.76
CA LYS A 5 -4.93 -10.21 11.75
C LYS A 5 -5.05 -9.15 12.85
N ALA A 6 -4.44 -9.39 14.02
CA ALA A 6 -4.46 -8.44 15.14
C ALA A 6 -3.72 -7.14 14.79
N ALA A 7 -2.55 -7.21 14.15
CA ALA A 7 -1.81 -6.02 13.73
C ALA A 7 -2.60 -5.20 12.69
N GLN A 8 -3.24 -5.87 11.72
CA GLN A 8 -4.10 -5.19 10.74
C GLN A 8 -5.31 -4.53 11.41
N LEU A 9 -5.89 -5.19 12.42
CA LEU A 9 -7.00 -4.63 13.21
C LEU A 9 -6.54 -3.43 14.05
N ASP A 10 -5.34 -3.43 14.60
CA ASP A 10 -4.82 -2.29 15.37
C ASP A 10 -4.66 -1.04 14.48
N ILE A 11 -4.15 -1.21 13.26
CA ILE A 11 -4.07 -0.13 12.25
C ILE A 11 -5.47 0.40 11.92
N ALA A 12 -6.44 -0.48 11.74
CA ALA A 12 -7.79 -0.11 11.36
C ALA A 12 -8.62 0.51 12.50
N ASN A 13 -8.44 0.03 13.73
CA ASN A 13 -9.24 0.43 14.87
C ASN A 13 -8.76 1.73 15.51
N GLU A 14 -7.49 2.10 15.31
CA GLU A 14 -6.87 3.31 15.86
C GLU A 14 -7.24 3.56 17.32
N HIS A 15 -6.67 2.75 18.22
CA HIS A 15 -6.96 2.87 19.65
C HIS A 15 -6.73 4.29 20.18
N LYS A 16 -7.58 4.72 21.13
CA LYS A 16 -7.74 6.11 21.61
C LYS A 16 -6.44 6.88 21.93
N HIS A 17 -5.36 6.18 22.27
CA HIS A 17 -4.08 6.78 22.65
C HIS A 17 -2.98 6.68 21.57
N ASN A 18 -3.23 5.99 20.46
CA ASN A 18 -2.26 5.82 19.39
C ASN A 18 -2.95 5.78 18.02
N LYS A 19 -3.46 6.95 17.59
CA LYS A 19 -4.12 7.09 16.31
C LYS A 19 -3.08 7.33 15.23
N LEU A 20 -2.78 6.28 14.46
CA LEU A 20 -1.80 6.38 13.38
C LEU A 20 -2.17 7.48 12.38
N SER A 21 -3.45 7.72 12.10
CA SER A 21 -3.86 8.79 11.18
C SER A 21 -3.64 10.20 11.72
N ASP A 22 -3.40 10.36 13.02
CA ASP A 22 -3.07 11.68 13.56
C ASP A 22 -1.58 11.98 13.30
N THR A 23 -0.76 10.93 13.13
CA THR A 23 0.70 11.03 12.98
C THR A 23 1.16 10.88 11.53
N PHE A 24 0.54 9.98 10.76
CA PHE A 24 0.97 9.59 9.43
C PHE A 24 -0.05 9.92 8.36
N ASP A 25 0.43 10.39 7.21
CA ASP A 25 -0.37 10.62 6.02
C ASP A 25 -0.40 9.39 5.10
N ILE A 26 0.69 8.62 5.09
CA ILE A 26 0.87 7.45 4.22
C ILE A 26 1.50 6.33 5.04
N ILE A 27 0.99 5.10 4.88
CA ILE A 27 1.54 3.89 5.49
C ILE A 27 1.73 2.83 4.39
N CYS A 28 2.95 2.32 4.26
CA CYS A 28 3.27 1.19 3.39
C CYS A 28 3.20 -0.12 4.19
N ILE A 29 2.48 -1.12 3.69
CA ILE A 29 2.34 -2.42 4.35
C ILE A 29 2.78 -3.53 3.40
N GLN A 30 3.75 -4.32 3.85
CA GLN A 30 4.16 -5.56 3.20
C GLN A 30 3.51 -6.75 3.89
N GLU A 31 3.18 -7.78 3.11
CA GLU A 31 2.47 -8.98 3.54
C GLU A 31 1.21 -8.72 4.39
N PRO A 32 0.27 -7.86 3.92
CA PRO A 32 -0.90 -7.54 4.72
C PRO A 32 -1.77 -8.78 4.98
N TYR A 33 -2.52 -8.75 6.08
CA TYR A 33 -3.57 -9.76 6.31
C TYR A 33 -4.72 -9.53 5.31
N ILE A 34 -4.84 -10.45 4.36
CA ILE A 34 -5.92 -10.48 3.36
C ILE A 34 -7.07 -11.36 3.87
N ASN A 35 -8.28 -10.83 3.86
CA ASN A 35 -9.48 -11.56 4.24
C ASN A 35 -9.93 -12.54 3.14
N SER A 36 -10.98 -13.32 3.42
CA SER A 36 -11.50 -14.34 2.50
C SER A 36 -12.04 -13.79 1.16
N ILE A 37 -12.23 -12.48 1.03
CA ILE A 37 -12.69 -11.81 -0.19
C ILE A 37 -11.58 -11.01 -0.89
N GLY A 38 -10.31 -11.20 -0.49
CA GLY A 38 -9.18 -10.59 -1.18
C GLY A 38 -8.91 -9.12 -0.81
N ASN A 39 -9.44 -8.64 0.31
CA ASN A 39 -9.24 -7.27 0.80
C ASN A 39 -8.53 -7.25 2.15
N ILE A 40 -7.83 -6.17 2.47
CA ILE A 40 -7.39 -5.89 3.82
C ILE A 40 -8.53 -5.29 4.64
N TYR A 41 -8.48 -5.46 5.96
CA TYR A 41 -9.34 -4.68 6.84
C TYR A 41 -8.73 -3.29 7.04
N GLN A 42 -9.45 -2.26 6.60
CA GLN A 42 -9.02 -0.87 6.71
C GLN A 42 -10.03 -0.08 7.54
N GLY A 43 -9.52 0.77 8.43
CA GLY A 43 -10.34 1.70 9.21
C GLY A 43 -10.98 2.75 8.31
N ASN A 44 -11.97 3.47 8.83
CA ASN A 44 -12.68 4.50 8.07
C ASN A 44 -11.81 5.72 7.70
N ARG A 45 -10.64 5.88 8.34
CA ARG A 45 -9.69 6.99 8.14
C ARG A 45 -8.71 6.79 6.99
N TRP A 46 -8.67 5.59 6.41
CA TRP A 46 -7.70 5.22 5.39
C TRP A 46 -8.38 4.87 4.07
N THR A 47 -7.78 5.32 2.97
CA THR A 47 -8.03 4.85 1.61
C THR A 47 -6.92 3.85 1.28
N THR A 48 -7.29 2.60 1.00
CA THR A 48 -6.32 1.58 0.62
C THR A 48 -6.11 1.57 -0.88
N ILE A 49 -4.85 1.65 -1.27
CA ILE A 49 -4.36 1.47 -2.62
C ILE A 49 -3.78 0.07 -2.71
N TYR A 50 -4.24 -0.67 -3.70
CA TYR A 50 -3.77 -2.00 -4.04
C TYR A 50 -2.85 -1.91 -5.27
N PRO A 51 -2.05 -2.96 -5.53
CA PRO A 51 -1.33 -3.06 -6.79
C PRO A 51 -2.29 -2.91 -7.97
N THR A 52 -1.84 -2.29 -9.05
CA THR A 52 -2.69 -2.03 -10.24
C THR A 52 -3.34 -3.32 -10.76
N ASP A 53 -2.58 -4.41 -10.75
CA ASP A 53 -3.03 -5.70 -11.26
C ASP A 53 -3.66 -6.60 -10.18
N LYS A 54 -4.21 -6.03 -9.11
CA LYS A 54 -4.86 -6.78 -8.01
C LYS A 54 -5.82 -7.88 -8.50
N PHE A 55 -6.58 -7.62 -9.56
CA PHE A 55 -7.57 -8.56 -10.11
C PHE A 55 -7.05 -9.45 -11.23
N SER A 56 -5.79 -9.31 -11.66
CA SER A 56 -5.17 -10.21 -12.62
C SER A 56 -5.10 -11.63 -12.06
N ARG A 57 -5.49 -12.62 -12.88
CA ARG A 57 -5.47 -14.04 -12.49
C ARG A 57 -4.06 -14.64 -12.53
N GLU A 58 -3.15 -14.03 -13.28
CA GLU A 58 -1.83 -14.59 -13.57
C GLU A 58 -0.78 -14.18 -12.53
N ALA A 59 -1.06 -13.13 -11.75
CA ALA A 59 -0.12 -12.63 -10.74
C ALA A 59 -0.37 -13.24 -9.35
N GLU A 60 0.73 -13.37 -8.59
CA GLU A 60 0.83 -13.80 -7.18
C GLU A 60 -0.18 -13.12 -6.24
N PRO A 61 -0.41 -13.55 -4.98
CA PRO A 61 -1.31 -12.80 -4.09
C PRO A 61 -0.82 -11.36 -3.88
N THR A 62 -1.72 -10.44 -3.52
CA THR A 62 -1.33 -9.09 -3.08
C THR A 62 -0.37 -9.18 -1.89
N ARG A 63 0.85 -8.65 -2.07
CA ARG A 63 1.91 -8.64 -1.05
C ARG A 63 2.33 -7.24 -0.64
N SER A 64 1.90 -6.21 -1.35
CA SER A 64 2.06 -4.81 -0.93
C SER A 64 0.73 -4.07 -1.03
N VAL A 65 0.53 -3.11 -0.13
CA VAL A 65 -0.57 -2.13 -0.18
C VAL A 65 -0.09 -0.82 0.42
N ILE A 66 -0.70 0.29 -0.01
CA ILE A 66 -0.49 1.61 0.59
C ILE A 66 -1.80 2.09 1.22
N LEU A 67 -1.73 2.59 2.45
CA LEU A 67 -2.83 3.33 3.08
C LEU A 67 -2.56 4.82 2.93
N VAL A 68 -3.50 5.54 2.31
CA VAL A 68 -3.49 7.00 2.24
C VAL A 68 -4.52 7.54 3.23
N ASN A 69 -4.09 8.44 4.10
CA ASN A 69 -4.95 9.05 5.09
C ASN A 69 -6.00 9.93 4.40
N LYS A 70 -7.27 9.76 4.74
CA LYS A 70 -8.38 10.54 4.14
C LYS A 70 -8.36 12.02 4.52
N ARG A 71 -7.52 12.43 5.47
CA ARG A 71 -7.28 13.86 5.75
C ARG A 71 -6.47 14.54 4.62
N LEU A 72 -5.71 13.78 3.85
CA LEU A 72 -5.08 14.29 2.64
C LEU A 72 -6.16 14.57 1.60
N ASN A 73 -6.09 15.75 0.98
CA ASN A 73 -6.98 16.07 -0.12
C ASN A 73 -6.79 15.04 -1.25
N THR A 74 -7.89 14.57 -1.83
CA THR A 74 -7.87 13.52 -2.85
C THR A 74 -7.22 13.95 -4.16
N ASP A 75 -7.07 15.25 -4.39
CA ASP A 75 -6.32 15.82 -5.52
C ASP A 75 -4.80 15.92 -5.26
N ALA A 76 -4.38 15.72 -4.01
CA ALA A 76 -2.99 15.84 -3.57
C ALA A 76 -2.21 14.55 -3.75
N TRP A 77 -2.83 13.48 -4.23
CA TRP A 77 -2.15 12.23 -4.55
C TRP A 77 -2.85 11.48 -5.68
N MET A 78 -2.11 10.59 -6.33
CA MET A 78 -2.64 9.67 -7.34
C MET A 78 -1.90 8.35 -7.28
N GLN A 79 -2.55 7.25 -7.67
CA GLN A 79 -1.87 5.98 -7.89
C GLN A 79 -0.95 6.10 -9.10
N ILE A 80 0.24 5.49 -8.99
CA ILE A 80 1.11 5.22 -10.14
C ILE A 80 0.85 3.79 -10.55
N ASP A 81 0.55 3.59 -11.84
CA ASP A 81 0.22 2.27 -12.35
C ASP A 81 1.49 1.44 -12.56
N VAL A 82 1.57 0.31 -11.86
CA VAL A 82 2.66 -0.67 -12.01
C VAL A 82 2.05 -2.02 -12.35
N HIS A 83 2.25 -2.43 -13.60
CA HIS A 83 1.66 -3.64 -14.17
C HIS A 83 2.54 -4.87 -14.01
N SER A 84 1.97 -6.03 -14.28
CA SER A 84 2.60 -7.35 -14.27
C SER A 84 3.06 -7.84 -12.89
N THR A 85 2.71 -7.13 -11.80
CA THR A 85 3.09 -7.51 -10.44
C THR A 85 2.00 -7.15 -9.41
N LYS A 86 2.01 -7.88 -8.30
CA LYS A 86 1.23 -7.58 -7.09
C LYS A 86 2.10 -7.34 -5.86
N ASP A 87 3.39 -7.11 -6.10
CA ASP A 87 4.40 -6.83 -5.08
C ASP A 87 4.70 -5.35 -4.98
N ILE A 88 4.31 -4.57 -5.98
CA ILE A 88 4.54 -3.13 -6.03
C ILE A 88 3.19 -2.43 -6.00
N THR A 89 3.05 -1.53 -5.03
CA THR A 89 1.98 -0.53 -5.00
C THR A 89 2.64 0.82 -4.95
N ALA A 90 2.20 1.76 -5.78
CA ALA A 90 2.85 3.05 -5.89
C ALA A 90 1.85 4.21 -5.87
N VAL A 91 2.24 5.31 -5.23
CA VAL A 91 1.49 6.56 -5.22
C VAL A 91 2.42 7.74 -5.44
N ARG A 92 1.94 8.73 -6.18
CA ARG A 92 2.53 10.06 -6.29
C ARG A 92 1.80 11.01 -5.36
N VAL A 93 2.54 11.80 -4.61
CA VAL A 93 2.01 12.83 -3.69
C VAL A 93 2.49 14.20 -4.15
N LYS A 94 1.57 15.15 -4.25
CA LYS A 94 1.85 16.54 -4.62
C LYS A 94 2.05 17.37 -3.36
N GLY A 95 3.27 17.85 -3.17
CA GLY A 95 3.64 18.80 -2.13
C GLY A 95 3.83 20.21 -2.68
N THR A 96 3.99 21.17 -1.78
CA THR A 96 4.29 22.57 -2.15
C THR A 96 5.66 22.75 -2.79
N GLN A 97 6.56 21.78 -2.61
CA GLN A 97 7.94 21.82 -3.11
C GLN A 97 8.20 20.84 -4.26
N GLY A 98 7.16 20.17 -4.77
CA GLY A 98 7.28 19.18 -5.84
C GLY A 98 6.46 17.93 -5.59
N GLU A 99 6.65 16.94 -6.45
CA GLU A 99 5.99 15.63 -6.38
C GLU A 99 6.92 14.61 -5.74
N ILE A 100 6.35 13.68 -4.95
CA ILE A 100 7.07 12.58 -4.30
C ILE A 100 6.42 11.28 -4.75
N ASP A 101 7.21 10.39 -5.35
CA ASP A 101 6.78 9.04 -5.70
C ASP A 101 7.18 8.05 -4.61
N ILE A 102 6.20 7.31 -4.12
CA ILE A 102 6.37 6.34 -3.05
C ILE A 102 6.03 4.97 -3.60
N TYR A 103 7.02 4.09 -3.64
CA TYR A 103 6.88 2.70 -4.06
C TYR A 103 6.94 1.78 -2.84
N CYS A 104 5.83 1.12 -2.53
CA CYS A 104 5.77 0.05 -1.54
C CYS A 104 6.06 -1.28 -2.23
N ILE A 105 7.30 -1.74 -2.09
CA ILE A 105 7.82 -2.94 -2.77
C ILE A 105 7.96 -4.06 -1.74
N TYR A 106 7.30 -5.18 -2.00
CA TYR A 106 7.63 -6.44 -1.36
C TYR A 106 8.78 -7.10 -2.12
N ASN A 107 9.83 -7.56 -1.45
CA ASN A 107 10.90 -8.34 -2.06
C ASN A 107 10.87 -9.74 -1.46
N ASP A 108 10.76 -10.77 -2.29
CA ASP A 108 10.76 -12.16 -1.85
C ASP A 108 12.14 -12.65 -1.39
N CYS A 109 13.20 -11.85 -1.61
CA CYS A 109 14.60 -12.11 -1.30
C CYS A 109 15.16 -13.38 -1.98
N THR A 110 14.44 -13.92 -2.96
CA THR A 110 14.85 -15.07 -3.77
C THR A 110 15.17 -14.67 -5.20
N HIS A 111 14.61 -13.56 -5.68
CA HIS A 111 14.86 -13.01 -6.99
C HIS A 111 14.96 -11.47 -6.95
N SER A 112 15.43 -10.86 -8.05
CA SER A 112 15.54 -9.41 -8.19
C SER A 112 14.55 -8.82 -9.21
N GLU A 113 13.49 -9.56 -9.54
CA GLU A 113 12.51 -9.18 -10.58
C GLU A 113 11.87 -7.80 -10.32
N ASN A 114 11.58 -7.48 -9.06
CA ASN A 114 11.01 -6.19 -8.68
C ASN A 114 11.95 -4.99 -8.96
N ILE A 115 13.26 -5.22 -9.12
CA ILE A 115 14.21 -4.16 -9.52
C ILE A 115 14.01 -3.81 -11.00
N GLY A 116 13.90 -4.82 -11.88
CA GLY A 116 13.67 -4.60 -13.31
C GLY A 116 12.36 -3.87 -13.59
N ILE A 117 11.28 -4.27 -12.89
CA ILE A 117 9.99 -3.59 -12.99
C ILE A 117 10.09 -2.13 -12.50
N LEU A 118 10.85 -1.87 -11.44
CA LEU A 118 11.03 -0.52 -10.93
C LEU A 118 11.79 0.37 -11.92
N GLU A 119 12.84 -0.14 -12.57
CA GLU A 119 13.61 0.60 -13.57
C GLU A 119 12.76 1.04 -14.78
N GLU A 120 11.73 0.27 -15.15
CA GLU A 120 10.79 0.64 -16.22
C GLU A 120 9.81 1.77 -15.82
N ASN A 121 9.69 2.07 -14.52
CA ASN A 121 8.71 3.01 -13.96
C ASN A 121 9.35 4.26 -13.32
N LEU A 122 10.67 4.42 -13.38
CA LEU A 122 11.43 5.59 -12.92
C LEU A 122 11.82 6.51 -14.09
#